data_AF-A0AAV2BNE6-F1
#
_entry.id   AF-A0AAV2BNE6-F1
#
_cell.length_a   1.000
_cell.length_b   1.000
_cell.length_c   1.000
_cell.angle_alpha   90.00
_cell.angle_beta   90.00
_cell.angle_gamma   90.00
#
_symmetry.space_group_name_H-M   'P 1'
#
loop_
_entity.id
_entity.type
_entity.pdbx_description
1 polymer ?
#
loop_
_entity_poly.entity_id
_entity_poly.type
_entity_poly.pdbx_seq_one_letter_code
_entity_poly.pdbx_strand_id
1 'polypeptide(L)'
;MYITIVPTLKCMVLSKIVQSFYYDPEIRALEKRLRQPLCFLPPKDWVPIVNQRLSEIFPSRTLRKSVVNLFMPISLEVVMWGYDHREVNNGFFSCMDMWNCFRWNSLGIIDREQTVKLIIAKRNIRMTDRFCLACNYELKEDILEMWKNMPEDDMERVAGMVHSPIIDRWVHCLQEGGVPETRELVDAFLGARPIISECSRSAALRVLFPELSKEDRFRCLTCSIRHRETHPDDLRYCLSQLDSSQQTEVYRRHTFWVLKSFLHWPVQSAFLDLMDQMWSFLTVLDFGDLLHVILCQIIMKGWEDFDYVYILQNVWRQSPDDFKDSIKKAPIYEPLRSVIHYGGLEPFSLDLLSNYECNCHLNNKIIYIE
;
A
#
# COMPACT_ATOMS: atom_id res chain seq x y z
N MET A 1 -15.06 12.53 11.95
CA MET A 1 -15.01 12.94 10.54
C MET A 1 -15.07 11.65 9.73
N TYR A 2 -16.18 11.36 9.04
CA TYR A 2 -16.39 10.05 8.41
C TYR A 2 -16.39 10.21 6.89
N ILE A 3 -15.33 9.75 6.23
CA ILE A 3 -15.27 9.64 4.77
C ILE A 3 -15.70 8.21 4.42
N THR A 4 -16.95 8.04 4.03
CA THR A 4 -17.41 6.76 3.49
C THR A 4 -16.97 6.66 2.03
N ILE A 5 -15.97 5.82 1.78
CA ILE A 5 -15.50 5.57 0.42
C ILE A 5 -16.38 4.47 -0.18
N VAL A 6 -17.33 4.87 -1.02
CA VAL A 6 -18.10 3.94 -1.85
C VAL A 6 -17.46 3.91 -3.23
N PRO A 7 -16.95 2.76 -3.72
CA PRO A 7 -16.40 2.68 -5.06
C PRO A 7 -17.51 2.94 -6.07
N THR A 8 -17.19 3.69 -7.12
CA THR A 8 -18.16 3.84 -8.21
C THR A 8 -18.38 2.48 -8.90
N LEU A 9 -19.59 2.25 -9.43
CA LEU A 9 -19.86 1.04 -10.23
C LEU A 9 -18.86 0.86 -11.37
N LYS A 10 -18.41 1.97 -11.96
CA LYS A 10 -17.36 2.00 -12.98
C LYS A 10 -16.06 1.40 -12.43
N CYS A 11 -15.60 1.82 -11.26
CA CYS A 11 -14.40 1.25 -10.62
C CYS A 11 -14.55 -0.26 -10.39
N MET A 12 -15.67 -0.69 -9.80
CA MET A 12 -15.92 -2.11 -9.52
C MET A 12 -15.90 -2.98 -10.80
N VAL A 13 -16.53 -2.51 -11.87
CA VAL A 13 -16.58 -3.23 -13.16
C VAL A 13 -15.20 -3.26 -13.81
N LEU A 14 -14.50 -2.13 -13.86
CA LEU A 14 -13.16 -2.08 -14.47
C LEU A 14 -12.17 -2.96 -13.71
N SER A 15 -12.20 -2.99 -12.38
CA SER A 15 -11.37 -3.89 -11.58
C SER A 15 -11.63 -5.36 -11.91
N LYS A 16 -12.90 -5.77 -12.03
CA LYS A 16 -13.24 -7.16 -12.43
C LYS A 16 -12.73 -7.50 -13.83
N ILE A 17 -12.80 -6.55 -14.76
CA ILE A 17 -12.25 -6.73 -16.10
C ILE A 17 -10.74 -6.95 -16.00
N VAL A 18 -9.99 -6.04 -15.38
CA VAL A 18 -8.53 -6.18 -15.22
C VAL A 18 -8.14 -7.49 -14.53
N GLN A 19 -8.87 -7.88 -13.48
CA GLN A 19 -8.66 -9.15 -12.78
C GLN A 19 -8.78 -10.36 -13.72
N SER A 20 -9.75 -10.35 -14.66
CA SER A 20 -9.89 -11.45 -15.63
C SER A 20 -8.70 -11.57 -16.58
N PHE A 21 -8.08 -10.45 -16.95
CA PHE A 21 -6.86 -10.41 -17.76
C PHE A 21 -5.60 -10.74 -16.97
N TYR A 22 -5.64 -10.61 -15.65
CA TYR A 22 -4.54 -11.01 -14.77
C TYR A 22 -4.27 -12.53 -14.80
N TYR A 23 -5.21 -13.31 -15.35
CA TYR A 23 -5.04 -14.74 -15.59
C TYR A 23 -4.40 -15.07 -16.96
N ASP A 24 -4.18 -14.08 -17.82
CA ASP A 24 -3.57 -14.23 -19.16
C ASP A 24 -2.04 -14.48 -19.07
N PRO A 25 -1.51 -15.57 -19.67
CA PRO A 25 -0.08 -15.91 -19.60
C PRO A 25 0.90 -14.85 -20.12
N GLU A 26 0.53 -14.04 -21.11
CA GLU A 26 1.40 -13.02 -21.69
C GLU A 26 1.47 -11.79 -20.79
N ILE A 27 0.33 -11.34 -20.27
CA ILE A 27 0.25 -10.26 -19.27
C ILE A 27 1.06 -10.65 -18.02
N ARG A 28 0.92 -11.90 -17.59
CA ARG A 28 1.70 -12.50 -16.51
C ARG A 28 3.21 -12.50 -16.76
N ALA A 29 3.65 -12.75 -17.99
CA ALA A 29 5.06 -12.73 -18.33
C ALA A 29 5.65 -11.31 -18.23
N LEU A 30 4.86 -10.28 -18.52
CA LEU A 30 5.27 -8.89 -18.36
C LEU A 30 5.42 -8.48 -16.90
N GLU A 31 4.56 -8.99 -16.01
CA GLU A 31 4.63 -8.70 -14.58
C GLU A 31 5.90 -9.30 -13.97
N LYS A 32 6.46 -10.38 -14.53
CA LYS A 32 7.77 -10.93 -14.12
C LYS A 32 8.91 -9.94 -14.34
N ARG A 33 8.69 -8.89 -15.13
CA ARG A 33 9.66 -7.81 -15.35
C ARG A 33 9.53 -6.69 -14.32
N LEU A 34 8.44 -6.64 -13.54
CA LEU A 34 8.27 -5.74 -12.39
C LEU A 34 9.05 -6.19 -11.14
N ARG A 35 9.94 -7.19 -11.26
CA ARG A 35 10.79 -7.79 -10.21
C ARG A 35 11.66 -6.82 -9.39
N GLN A 36 11.64 -5.51 -9.67
CA GLN A 36 12.41 -4.53 -8.93
C GLN A 36 11.48 -3.68 -8.04
N PRO A 37 11.41 -3.97 -6.72
CA PRO A 37 10.56 -3.23 -5.78
C PRO A 37 10.91 -1.74 -5.66
N LEU A 38 11.99 -1.28 -6.30
CA LEU A 38 12.50 0.09 -6.19
C LEU A 38 12.16 0.96 -7.42
N CYS A 39 11.64 0.37 -8.50
CA CYS A 39 11.29 1.09 -9.72
C CYS A 39 9.85 0.72 -10.11
N PHE A 40 8.88 1.31 -9.42
CA PHE A 40 7.43 1.22 -9.68
C PHE A 40 7.02 1.90 -11.00
N LEU A 41 7.74 1.60 -12.07
CA LEU A 41 7.45 2.08 -13.42
C LEU A 41 6.85 0.92 -14.22
N PRO A 42 5.75 1.14 -14.96
CA PRO A 42 5.28 0.18 -15.94
C PRO A 42 6.44 -0.15 -16.89
N PRO A 43 6.66 -1.43 -17.26
CA PRO A 43 7.48 -1.73 -18.42
C PRO A 43 6.90 -0.96 -19.61
N LYS A 44 7.71 -0.22 -20.36
CA LYS A 44 7.25 0.58 -21.52
C LYS A 44 6.43 -0.24 -22.52
N ASP A 45 6.69 -1.54 -22.56
CA ASP A 45 6.05 -2.51 -23.47
C ASP A 45 4.65 -2.96 -22.98
N TRP A 46 4.25 -2.64 -21.75
CA TRP A 46 3.00 -3.10 -21.15
C TRP A 46 1.76 -2.55 -21.86
N VAL A 47 1.74 -1.23 -22.07
CA VAL A 47 0.58 -0.52 -22.62
C VAL A 47 0.21 -1.02 -24.03
N PRO A 48 1.16 -1.20 -24.97
CA PRO A 48 0.85 -1.78 -26.28
C PRO A 48 0.27 -3.20 -26.22
N ILE A 49 0.85 -4.10 -25.41
CA ILE A 49 0.45 -5.51 -25.34
C ILE A 49 -0.96 -5.63 -24.75
N VAL A 50 -1.22 -4.95 -23.64
CA VAL A 50 -2.55 -4.95 -23.03
C VAL A 50 -3.57 -4.30 -23.95
N ASN A 51 -3.24 -3.19 -24.63
CA ASN A 51 -4.16 -2.57 -25.59
C ASN A 51 -4.50 -3.47 -26.78
N GLN A 52 -3.53 -4.26 -27.27
CA GLN A 52 -3.76 -5.22 -28.35
C GLN A 52 -4.78 -6.28 -27.90
N ARG A 53 -4.57 -6.91 -26.74
CA ARG A 53 -5.50 -7.91 -26.18
C ARG A 53 -6.88 -7.33 -25.91
N LEU A 54 -6.93 -6.13 -25.34
CA LEU A 54 -8.20 -5.46 -25.10
C LEU A 54 -8.90 -5.06 -26.41
N SER A 55 -8.18 -4.86 -27.52
CA SER A 55 -8.79 -4.52 -28.82
C SER A 55 -9.57 -5.68 -29.43
N GLU A 56 -9.20 -6.92 -29.08
CA GLU A 56 -9.89 -8.14 -29.51
C GLU A 56 -11.26 -8.29 -28.80
N ILE A 57 -11.39 -7.72 -27.59
CA ILE A 57 -12.57 -7.90 -26.72
C ILE A 57 -13.44 -6.65 -26.64
N PHE A 58 -12.83 -5.46 -26.62
CA PHE A 58 -13.51 -4.18 -26.46
C PHE A 58 -13.24 -3.25 -27.65
N PRO A 59 -14.25 -2.97 -28.50
CA PRO A 59 -14.07 -2.06 -29.63
C PRO A 59 -13.84 -0.60 -29.18
N SER A 60 -14.47 -0.20 -28.07
CA SER A 60 -14.40 1.17 -27.53
C SER A 60 -12.98 1.54 -27.08
N ARG A 61 -12.41 2.59 -27.69
CA ARG A 61 -11.09 3.12 -27.30
C ARG A 61 -11.09 3.68 -25.87
N THR A 62 -12.17 4.37 -25.47
CA THR A 62 -12.29 4.98 -24.13
C THR A 62 -12.33 3.93 -23.02
N LEU A 63 -13.06 2.83 -23.25
CA LEU A 63 -13.11 1.71 -22.32
C LEU A 63 -11.73 1.05 -22.22
N ARG A 64 -11.09 0.77 -23.35
CA ARG A 64 -9.73 0.21 -23.38
C ARG A 64 -8.74 1.06 -22.60
N LYS A 65 -8.71 2.37 -22.84
CA LYS A 65 -7.86 3.30 -22.09
C LYS A 65 -8.12 3.21 -20.58
N SER A 66 -9.39 3.22 -20.17
CA SER A 66 -9.77 3.12 -18.76
C SER A 66 -9.29 1.80 -18.13
N VAL A 67 -9.38 0.68 -18.85
CA VAL A 67 -8.92 -0.63 -18.37
C VAL A 67 -7.39 -0.66 -18.29
N VAL A 68 -6.67 -0.19 -19.32
CA VAL A 68 -5.20 -0.11 -19.31
C VAL A 68 -4.70 0.70 -18.12
N ASN A 69 -5.32 1.84 -17.84
CA ASN A 69 -4.89 2.72 -16.76
C ASN A 69 -5.05 2.09 -15.37
N LEU A 70 -5.97 1.13 -15.19
CA LEU A 70 -6.14 0.40 -13.93
C LEU A 70 -5.23 -0.81 -13.76
N PHE A 71 -4.52 -1.26 -14.81
CA PHE A 71 -3.57 -2.38 -14.64
C PHE A 71 -2.45 -2.03 -13.67
N MET A 72 -1.96 -0.79 -13.69
CA MET A 72 -0.87 -0.36 -12.83
C MET A 72 -1.21 -0.38 -11.34
N PRO A 73 -2.29 0.27 -10.87
CA PRO A 73 -2.66 0.19 -9.46
C PRO A 73 -2.97 -1.25 -9.01
N ILE A 74 -3.62 -2.05 -9.84
CA ILE A 74 -3.91 -3.47 -9.50
C ILE A 74 -2.61 -4.29 -9.43
N SER A 75 -1.65 -4.05 -10.32
CA SER A 75 -0.35 -4.72 -10.25
C SER A 75 0.45 -4.28 -9.02
N LEU A 76 0.33 -3.01 -8.63
CA LEU A 76 0.95 -2.50 -7.42
C LEU A 76 0.39 -3.21 -6.18
N GLU A 77 -0.90 -3.50 -6.11
CA GLU A 77 -1.49 -4.27 -5.00
C GLU A 77 -0.83 -5.66 -4.86
N VAL A 78 -0.55 -6.35 -5.97
CA VAL A 78 0.15 -7.66 -5.96
C VAL A 78 1.60 -7.52 -5.51
N VAL A 79 2.29 -6.48 -5.97
CA VAL A 79 3.68 -6.19 -5.56
C VAL A 79 3.75 -5.84 -4.08
N MET A 80 2.85 -4.98 -3.60
CA MET A 80 2.74 -4.58 -2.20
C MET A 80 2.41 -5.79 -1.32
N TRP A 81 1.51 -6.67 -1.76
CA TRP A 81 1.29 -7.94 -1.10
C TRP A 81 2.59 -8.75 -0.96
N GLY A 82 3.36 -8.89 -2.04
CA GLY A 82 4.64 -9.61 -2.01
C GLY A 82 5.66 -8.97 -1.08
N TYR A 83 5.66 -7.64 -0.99
CA TYR A 83 6.51 -6.86 -0.08
C TYR A 83 6.13 -7.10 1.38
N ASP A 84 4.86 -6.92 1.72
CA ASP A 84 4.36 -7.05 3.10
C ASP A 84 4.53 -8.47 3.66
N HIS A 85 4.65 -9.47 2.79
CA HIS A 85 4.87 -10.87 3.17
C HIS A 85 6.26 -11.38 2.81
N ARG A 86 7.27 -10.50 2.70
CA ARG A 86 8.63 -10.87 2.28
C ARG A 86 9.29 -11.94 3.16
N GLU A 87 8.94 -11.99 4.44
CA GLU A 87 9.44 -12.97 5.42
C GLU A 87 9.04 -14.41 5.05
N VAL A 88 7.86 -14.56 4.42
CA VAL A 88 7.35 -15.82 3.86
C VAL A 88 7.90 -16.05 2.43
N ASN A 89 8.54 -15.03 1.84
CA ASN A 89 9.00 -14.98 0.45
C ASN A 89 10.54 -15.15 0.30
N ASN A 90 11.24 -15.61 1.35
CA ASN A 90 12.71 -15.72 1.39
C ASN A 90 13.32 -16.83 0.49
N GLY A 91 12.84 -16.98 -0.75
CA GLY A 91 13.60 -17.63 -1.82
C GLY A 91 12.86 -18.66 -2.69
N PHE A 92 11.59 -18.97 -2.44
CA PHE A 92 10.90 -20.06 -3.17
C PHE A 92 9.54 -19.71 -3.80
N PHE A 93 8.89 -18.61 -3.42
CA PHE A 93 7.50 -18.33 -3.82
C PHE A 93 7.30 -16.90 -4.29
N SER A 94 7.56 -16.63 -5.57
CA SER A 94 7.23 -15.31 -6.09
C SER A 94 5.72 -15.06 -5.93
N CYS A 95 5.31 -13.86 -5.50
CA CYS A 95 3.88 -13.46 -5.39
C CYS A 95 3.08 -13.78 -6.67
N MET A 96 3.80 -13.88 -7.78
CA MET A 96 3.35 -14.28 -9.10
C MET A 96 2.83 -15.72 -9.18
N ASP A 97 3.43 -16.66 -8.45
CA ASP A 97 2.96 -18.05 -8.42
C ASP A 97 1.67 -18.21 -7.59
N MET A 98 1.29 -17.14 -6.86
CA MET A 98 0.10 -17.08 -6.01
C MET A 98 -1.08 -16.31 -6.64
N TRP A 99 -1.03 -15.94 -7.93
CA TRP A 99 -2.13 -15.21 -8.57
C TRP A 99 -3.50 -15.90 -8.45
N ASN A 100 -3.51 -17.23 -8.47
CA ASN A 100 -4.75 -18.00 -8.31
C ASN A 100 -5.29 -18.00 -6.87
N CYS A 101 -4.48 -17.56 -5.90
CA CYS A 101 -4.86 -17.39 -4.49
C CYS A 101 -5.46 -16.02 -4.21
N PHE A 102 -5.11 -14.98 -4.98
CA PHE A 102 -5.63 -13.64 -4.72
C PHE A 102 -7.15 -13.62 -4.79
N ARG A 103 -7.73 -13.09 -3.73
CA ARG A 103 -9.14 -12.72 -3.67
C ARG A 103 -9.21 -11.23 -3.65
N TRP A 104 -10.10 -10.70 -4.46
CA TRP A 104 -10.27 -9.26 -4.63
C TRP A 104 -11.58 -8.87 -3.99
N ASN A 105 -11.58 -7.76 -3.25
CA ASN A 105 -12.81 -7.20 -2.71
C ASN A 105 -13.54 -6.35 -3.78
N SER A 106 -14.69 -5.80 -3.40
CA SER A 106 -15.49 -4.93 -4.28
C SER A 106 -14.77 -3.64 -4.69
N LEU A 107 -13.79 -3.18 -3.92
CA LEU A 107 -12.98 -1.99 -4.21
C LEU A 107 -11.88 -2.26 -5.24
N GLY A 108 -11.66 -3.52 -5.61
CA GLY A 108 -10.61 -3.90 -6.55
C GLY A 108 -9.21 -3.94 -5.92
N ILE A 109 -9.12 -4.08 -4.60
CA ILE A 109 -7.88 -4.37 -3.87
C ILE A 109 -7.91 -5.81 -3.34
N ILE A 110 -6.76 -6.33 -2.93
CA ILE A 110 -6.65 -7.70 -2.41
C ILE A 110 -7.36 -7.80 -1.06
N ASP A 111 -8.32 -8.72 -0.96
CA ASP A 111 -8.86 -9.21 0.30
C ASP A 111 -7.80 -10.07 0.97
N ARG A 112 -7.07 -9.44 1.89
CA ARG A 112 -5.88 -9.99 2.53
C ARG A 112 -6.20 -11.25 3.34
N GLU A 113 -7.26 -11.20 4.13
CA GLU A 113 -7.68 -12.30 5.00
C GLU A 113 -8.13 -13.52 4.19
N GLN A 114 -9.00 -13.32 3.19
CA GLN A 114 -9.47 -14.41 2.32
C GLN A 114 -8.34 -15.00 1.48
N THR A 115 -7.41 -14.15 1.02
CA THR A 115 -6.22 -14.58 0.30
C THR A 115 -5.34 -15.47 1.19
N VAL A 116 -5.08 -15.07 2.43
CA VAL A 116 -4.30 -15.89 3.39
C VAL A 116 -4.96 -17.23 3.64
N LYS A 117 -6.26 -17.25 3.94
CA LYS A 117 -7.02 -18.49 4.17
C LYS A 117 -6.86 -19.50 3.02
N LEU A 118 -6.85 -19.02 1.78
CA LEU A 118 -6.61 -19.88 0.61
C LEU A 118 -5.17 -20.33 0.46
N ILE A 119 -4.20 -19.49 0.82
CA ILE A 119 -2.78 -19.82 0.77
C ILE A 119 -2.47 -20.91 1.81
N ILE A 120 -2.93 -20.76 3.05
CA ILE A 120 -2.63 -21.73 4.12
C ILE A 120 -3.31 -23.10 3.89
N ALA A 121 -4.42 -23.14 3.14
CA ALA A 121 -5.07 -24.39 2.76
C ALA A 121 -4.30 -25.19 1.69
N LYS A 122 -3.31 -24.58 1.01
CA LYS A 122 -2.57 -25.21 -0.09
C LYS A 122 -1.40 -26.06 0.39
N ARG A 123 -1.49 -27.37 0.19
CA ARG A 123 -0.44 -28.35 0.57
C ARG A 123 0.88 -28.21 -0.19
N ASN A 124 0.89 -27.56 -1.35
CA ASN A 124 2.12 -27.34 -2.13
C ASN A 124 2.96 -26.17 -1.59
N ILE A 125 2.48 -25.46 -0.57
CA ILE A 125 3.23 -24.42 0.14
C ILE A 125 3.83 -25.04 1.41
N ARG A 126 5.09 -24.74 1.70
CA ARG A 126 5.81 -25.34 2.85
C ARG A 126 5.06 -25.06 4.15
N MET A 127 5.10 -26.02 5.08
CA MET A 127 4.41 -25.88 6.35
C MET A 127 4.87 -24.64 7.12
N THR A 128 6.18 -24.38 7.16
CA THR A 128 6.77 -23.20 7.82
C THR A 128 6.24 -21.88 7.26
N ASP A 129 6.11 -21.77 5.94
CA ASP A 129 5.62 -20.56 5.27
C ASP A 129 4.14 -20.30 5.60
N ARG A 130 3.33 -21.37 5.56
CA ARG A 130 1.91 -21.30 5.92
C ARG A 130 1.71 -20.95 7.39
N PHE A 131 2.53 -21.52 8.27
CA PHE A 131 2.52 -21.23 9.69
C PHE A 131 2.84 -19.75 9.97
N CYS A 132 3.95 -19.22 9.42
CA CYS A 132 4.30 -17.81 9.59
C CYS A 132 3.21 -16.87 9.09
N LEU A 133 2.58 -17.20 7.95
CA LEU A 133 1.45 -16.42 7.43
C LEU A 133 0.23 -16.49 8.34
N ALA A 134 -0.10 -17.68 8.88
CA ALA A 134 -1.20 -17.85 9.84
C ALA A 134 -0.96 -17.03 11.12
N CYS A 135 0.27 -17.00 11.65
CA CYS A 135 0.65 -16.18 12.81
C CYS A 135 0.46 -14.68 12.55
N ASN A 136 0.90 -14.16 11.40
CA ASN A 136 0.73 -12.75 11.04
C ASN A 136 -0.75 -12.33 10.90
N TYR A 137 -1.65 -13.28 10.66
CA TYR A 137 -3.10 -13.05 10.54
C TYR A 137 -3.90 -13.62 11.72
N GLU A 138 -3.24 -13.99 12.81
CA GLU A 138 -3.84 -14.51 14.05
C GLU A 138 -4.88 -15.63 13.82
N LEU A 139 -4.63 -16.54 12.88
CA LEU A 139 -5.52 -17.66 12.57
C LEU A 139 -5.33 -18.79 13.59
N LYS A 140 -5.82 -18.59 14.81
CA LYS A 140 -5.53 -19.41 16.02
C LYS A 140 -5.67 -20.91 15.78
N GLU A 141 -6.79 -21.34 15.20
CA GLU A 141 -7.08 -22.75 14.95
C GLU A 141 -6.08 -23.37 13.98
N ASP A 142 -5.80 -22.68 12.87
CA ASP A 142 -4.84 -23.11 11.86
C ASP A 142 -3.41 -23.15 12.42
N ILE A 143 -3.02 -22.15 13.23
CA ILE A 143 -1.71 -22.10 13.89
C ILE A 143 -1.49 -23.33 14.78
N LEU A 144 -2.47 -23.64 15.63
CA LEU A 144 -2.40 -24.77 16.55
C LEU A 144 -2.37 -26.12 15.82
N GLU A 145 -3.20 -26.28 14.78
CA GLU A 145 -3.19 -27.48 13.95
C GLU A 145 -1.85 -27.64 13.21
N MET A 146 -1.32 -26.57 12.64
CA MET A 146 -0.03 -26.61 11.94
C MET A 146 1.12 -26.93 12.87
N TRP A 147 1.19 -26.27 14.04
CA TRP A 147 2.24 -26.52 15.03
C TRP A 147 2.25 -27.98 15.48
N LYS A 148 1.08 -28.53 15.82
CA LYS A 148 0.94 -29.93 16.24
C LYS A 148 1.42 -30.94 15.20
N ASN A 149 1.25 -30.62 13.92
CA ASN A 149 1.60 -31.50 12.79
C ASN A 149 2.96 -31.16 12.16
N MET A 150 3.70 -30.18 12.69
CA MET A 150 4.97 -29.73 12.13
C MET A 150 6.10 -30.71 12.49
N PRO A 151 6.92 -31.14 11.54
CA PRO A 151 8.13 -31.92 11.84
C PRO A 151 9.11 -31.14 12.73
N GLU A 152 9.89 -31.82 13.58
CA GLU A 152 10.90 -31.17 14.45
C GLU A 152 11.89 -30.30 13.66
N ASP A 153 12.40 -30.78 12.52
CA ASP A 153 13.29 -30.01 11.63
C ASP A 153 12.66 -28.69 11.14
N ASP A 154 11.34 -28.68 10.94
CA ASP A 154 10.61 -27.48 10.53
C ASP A 154 10.37 -26.55 11.72
N MET A 155 10.13 -27.09 12.92
CA MET A 155 10.02 -26.31 14.15
C MET A 155 11.35 -25.62 14.49
N GLU A 156 12.48 -26.33 14.41
CA GLU A 156 13.82 -25.76 14.62
C GLU A 156 14.11 -24.67 13.60
N ARG A 157 13.72 -24.87 12.34
CA ARG A 157 13.87 -23.87 11.28
C ARG A 157 13.08 -22.62 11.58
N VAL A 158 11.82 -22.76 12.03
CA VAL A 158 10.99 -21.62 12.42
C VAL A 158 11.62 -20.93 13.63
N ALA A 159 12.07 -21.65 14.66
CA ALA A 159 12.69 -21.03 15.84
C ALA A 159 14.03 -20.34 15.54
N GLY A 160 14.79 -20.80 14.55
CA GLY A 160 16.09 -20.24 14.16
C GLY A 160 16.03 -19.11 13.13
N MET A 161 14.86 -18.82 12.56
CA MET A 161 14.66 -17.73 11.60
C MET A 161 14.38 -16.42 12.32
N VAL A 162 14.86 -15.31 11.75
CA VAL A 162 14.47 -13.97 12.19
C VAL A 162 13.12 -13.64 11.57
N HIS A 163 12.08 -13.51 12.39
CA HIS A 163 10.72 -13.19 11.93
C HIS A 163 10.25 -11.83 12.42
N SER A 164 8.99 -11.54 12.12
CA SER A 164 8.23 -10.53 12.84
C SER A 164 8.15 -10.84 14.34
N PRO A 165 8.13 -9.81 15.20
CA PRO A 165 7.94 -9.98 16.64
C PRO A 165 6.68 -10.75 17.03
N ILE A 166 5.66 -10.75 16.15
CA ILE A 166 4.42 -11.48 16.36
C ILE A 166 4.63 -12.97 16.15
N ILE A 167 5.33 -13.36 15.07
CA ILE A 167 5.68 -14.75 14.83
C ILE A 167 6.57 -15.25 15.96
N ASP A 168 7.59 -14.49 16.35
CA ASP A 168 8.49 -14.85 17.46
C ASP A 168 7.70 -15.07 18.76
N ARG A 169 6.70 -14.23 19.04
CA ARG A 169 5.86 -14.39 20.22
C ARG A 169 5.00 -15.66 20.15
N TRP A 170 4.40 -15.94 19.00
CA TRP A 170 3.67 -17.19 18.79
C TRP A 170 4.55 -18.42 19.00
N VAL A 171 5.73 -18.45 18.38
CA VAL A 171 6.69 -19.57 18.47
C VAL A 171 7.10 -19.80 19.93
N HIS A 172 7.44 -18.74 20.66
CA HIS A 172 7.83 -18.84 22.07
C HIS A 172 6.72 -19.47 22.93
N CYS A 173 5.50 -18.95 22.84
CA CYS A 173 4.38 -19.47 23.63
C CYS A 173 4.07 -20.93 23.28
N LEU A 174 4.11 -21.30 22.00
CA LEU A 174 3.84 -22.66 21.55
C LEU A 174 4.91 -23.67 22.00
N GLN A 175 6.17 -23.27 22.09
CA GLN A 175 7.26 -24.09 22.66
C GLN A 175 7.04 -24.35 24.16
N GLU A 176 6.44 -23.41 24.87
CA GLU A 176 6.07 -23.55 26.29
C GLU A 176 4.72 -24.28 26.49
N GLY A 177 4.05 -24.70 25.40
CA GLY A 177 2.76 -25.38 25.44
C GLY A 177 1.55 -24.46 25.63
N GLY A 178 1.72 -23.15 25.40
CA GLY A 178 0.68 -22.13 25.53
C GLY A 178 0.32 -21.43 24.22
N VAL A 179 -0.50 -20.38 24.34
CA VAL A 179 -0.86 -19.45 23.28
C VAL A 179 -0.69 -18.02 23.79
N PRO A 180 -0.21 -17.08 22.96
CA PRO A 180 -0.03 -15.70 23.39
C PRO A 180 -1.36 -15.01 23.64
N GLU A 181 -1.42 -14.19 24.69
CA GLU A 181 -2.55 -13.29 24.89
C GLU A 181 -2.45 -12.09 23.93
N THR A 182 -3.58 -11.49 23.55
CA THR A 182 -3.62 -10.30 22.69
C THR A 182 -2.70 -9.19 23.21
N ARG A 183 -2.61 -9.02 24.54
CA ARG A 183 -1.73 -8.02 25.16
C ARG A 183 -0.25 -8.27 24.85
N GLU A 184 0.17 -9.52 24.86
CA GLU A 184 1.55 -9.89 24.57
C GLU A 184 1.90 -9.67 23.10
N LEU A 185 0.95 -9.93 22.20
CA LEU A 185 1.09 -9.62 20.77
C LEU A 185 1.22 -8.10 20.55
N VAL A 186 0.45 -7.29 21.29
CA VAL A 186 0.55 -5.82 21.26
C VAL A 186 1.90 -5.33 21.78
N ASP A 187 2.36 -5.86 22.91
CA ASP A 187 3.63 -5.45 23.47
C ASP A 187 4.81 -5.89 22.56
N ALA A 188 4.73 -7.05 21.92
CA ALA A 188 5.67 -7.49 20.88
C ALA A 188 5.64 -6.55 19.65
N PHE A 189 4.43 -6.17 19.20
CA PHE A 189 4.25 -5.23 18.10
C PHE A 189 4.87 -3.85 18.39
N LEU A 190 4.63 -3.31 19.58
CA LEU A 190 5.10 -1.99 19.99
C LEU A 190 6.58 -1.96 20.40
N GLY A 191 7.11 -3.07 20.92
CA GLY A 191 8.51 -3.21 21.35
C GLY A 191 9.50 -3.45 20.21
N ALA A 192 9.00 -3.69 19.00
CA ALA A 192 9.79 -3.99 17.82
C ALA A 192 10.74 -2.84 17.43
N ARG A 193 12.05 -3.11 17.30
CA ARG A 193 12.96 -2.14 16.70
C ARG A 193 12.73 -2.05 15.18
N PRO A 194 12.74 -0.85 14.56
CA PRO A 194 12.46 -0.66 13.13
C PRO A 194 13.36 -1.47 12.19
N ILE A 195 14.53 -1.91 12.64
CA ILE A 195 15.58 -2.46 11.78
C ILE A 195 15.30 -3.92 11.34
N ILE A 196 14.46 -4.68 12.05
CA ILE A 196 14.46 -6.16 11.93
C ILE A 196 13.31 -6.72 11.05
N SER A 197 12.17 -6.03 10.92
CA SER A 197 11.04 -6.55 10.12
C SER A 197 10.06 -5.42 9.79
N GLU A 198 10.28 -4.72 8.67
CA GLU A 198 9.38 -3.66 8.20
C GLU A 198 8.05 -4.20 7.61
N CYS A 199 7.98 -5.48 7.25
CA CYS A 199 6.93 -5.98 6.37
C CYS A 199 5.75 -6.63 7.09
N SER A 200 5.99 -7.36 8.16
CA SER A 200 4.91 -8.07 8.87
C SER A 200 4.04 -7.19 9.78
N ARG A 201 4.40 -5.92 10.00
CA ARG A 201 3.64 -5.03 10.89
C ARG A 201 2.31 -4.57 10.27
N SER A 202 2.22 -4.35 8.95
CA SER A 202 0.97 -3.88 8.33
C SER A 202 -0.17 -4.89 8.47
N ALA A 203 0.09 -6.15 8.11
CA ALA A 203 -0.93 -7.20 8.11
C ALA A 203 -1.45 -7.47 9.53
N ALA A 204 -0.55 -7.55 10.50
CA ALA A 204 -0.90 -7.78 11.88
C ALA A 204 -1.67 -6.63 12.52
N LEU A 205 -1.35 -5.38 12.17
CA LEU A 205 -2.04 -4.22 12.73
C LEU A 205 -3.55 -4.33 12.49
N ARG A 206 -3.96 -4.67 11.26
CA ARG A 206 -5.38 -4.79 10.89
C ARG A 206 -6.10 -5.87 11.66
N VAL A 207 -5.46 -7.01 11.88
CA VAL A 207 -6.05 -8.16 12.57
C VAL A 207 -6.17 -7.91 14.07
N LEU A 208 -5.14 -7.33 14.70
CA LEU A 208 -5.15 -7.02 16.13
C LEU A 208 -6.11 -5.87 16.45
N PHE A 209 -6.26 -4.89 15.55
CA PHE A 209 -6.95 -3.62 15.81
C PHE A 209 -8.33 -3.72 16.50
N PRO A 210 -9.23 -4.63 16.07
CA PRO A 210 -10.56 -4.76 16.68
C PRO A 210 -10.51 -5.14 18.16
N GLU A 211 -9.55 -5.96 18.57
CA GLU A 211 -9.40 -6.46 19.94
C GLU A 211 -8.69 -5.46 20.87
N LEU A 212 -8.07 -4.42 20.30
CA LEU A 212 -7.30 -3.44 21.07
C LEU A 212 -8.19 -2.51 21.90
N SER A 213 -7.68 -2.15 23.07
CA SER A 213 -8.19 -1.02 23.85
C SER A 213 -8.10 0.27 23.03
N LYS A 214 -8.93 1.28 23.35
CA LYS A 214 -8.88 2.57 22.66
C LYS A 214 -7.47 3.19 22.67
N GLU A 215 -6.78 3.09 23.80
CA GLU A 215 -5.42 3.62 23.95
C GLU A 215 -4.43 2.85 23.07
N ASP A 216 -4.50 1.52 23.08
CA ASP A 216 -3.58 0.69 22.28
C ASP A 216 -3.84 0.85 20.78
N ARG A 217 -5.09 1.07 20.32
CA ARG A 217 -5.40 1.42 18.92
C ARG A 217 -4.63 2.64 18.45
N PHE A 218 -4.67 3.71 19.25
CA PHE A 218 -3.98 4.96 18.93
C PHE A 218 -2.46 4.77 18.93
N ARG A 219 -1.91 4.06 19.93
CA ARG A 219 -0.47 3.77 20.05
C ARG A 219 0.04 2.92 18.88
N CYS A 220 -0.65 1.83 18.55
CA CYS A 220 -0.26 0.94 17.46
C CYS A 220 -0.32 1.64 16.10
N LEU A 221 -1.38 2.40 15.83
CA LEU A 221 -1.48 3.17 14.59
C LEU A 221 -0.36 4.21 14.47
N THR A 222 -0.13 4.99 15.52
CA THR A 222 0.94 6.00 15.57
C THR A 222 2.32 5.37 15.35
N CYS A 223 2.57 4.22 15.98
CA CYS A 223 3.80 3.45 15.78
C CYS A 223 3.97 3.04 14.31
N SER A 224 2.93 2.48 13.71
CA SER A 224 2.95 1.97 12.34
C SER A 224 3.18 3.08 11.30
N ILE A 225 2.55 4.24 11.51
CA ILE A 225 2.76 5.42 10.64
C ILE A 225 4.20 5.93 10.75
N ARG A 226 4.73 6.04 11.98
CA ARG A 226 6.10 6.50 12.23
C ARG A 226 7.15 5.64 11.52
N HIS A 227 6.92 4.34 11.47
CA HIS A 227 7.83 3.41 10.80
C HIS A 227 7.64 3.34 9.29
N ARG A 228 6.60 4.01 8.73
CA ARG A 228 6.28 4.01 7.28
C ARG A 228 5.93 2.62 6.74
N GLU A 229 5.40 1.78 7.61
CA GLU A 229 5.18 0.34 7.36
C GLU A 229 3.71 0.01 7.12
N THR A 230 2.82 1.00 7.10
CA THR A 230 1.39 0.75 6.98
C THR A 230 0.95 0.84 5.52
N HIS A 231 0.38 -0.25 5.01
CA HIS A 231 -0.36 -0.25 3.77
C HIS A 231 -1.43 0.86 3.82
N PRO A 232 -1.61 1.67 2.76
CA PRO A 232 -2.60 2.76 2.75
C PRO A 232 -4.00 2.29 3.14
N ASP A 233 -4.39 1.07 2.73
CA ASP A 233 -5.67 0.49 3.12
C ASP A 233 -5.79 0.16 4.61
N ASP A 234 -4.74 -0.40 5.21
CA ASP A 234 -4.73 -0.73 6.63
C ASP A 234 -4.76 0.54 7.48
N LEU A 235 -4.06 1.59 7.05
CA LEU A 235 -4.11 2.93 7.68
C LEU A 235 -5.54 3.48 7.68
N ARG A 236 -6.22 3.49 6.52
CA ARG A 236 -7.60 3.98 6.39
C ARG A 236 -8.58 3.14 7.21
N TYR A 237 -8.42 1.82 7.20
CA TYR A 237 -9.20 0.92 8.04
C TYR A 237 -9.03 1.28 9.52
N CYS A 238 -7.78 1.36 10.01
CA CYS A 238 -7.51 1.69 11.40
C CYS A 238 -8.07 3.07 11.80
N LEU A 239 -7.92 4.09 10.93
CA LEU A 239 -8.51 5.41 11.13
C LEU A 239 -10.04 5.35 11.28
N SER A 240 -10.72 4.52 10.48
CA SER A 240 -12.20 4.37 10.56
C SER A 240 -12.69 3.76 11.88
N GLN A 241 -11.80 3.06 12.59
CA GLN A 241 -12.08 2.38 13.86
C GLN A 241 -11.75 3.22 15.10
N LEU A 242 -11.17 4.41 14.90
CA LEU A 242 -10.91 5.39 15.96
C LEU A 242 -12.11 6.30 16.20
N ASP A 243 -12.27 6.79 17.44
CA ASP A 243 -13.25 7.84 17.72
C ASP A 243 -12.81 9.20 17.18
N SER A 244 -13.72 10.18 17.15
CA SER A 244 -13.47 11.48 16.52
C SER A 244 -12.31 12.25 17.15
N SER A 245 -12.09 12.10 18.47
CA SER A 245 -10.99 12.76 19.17
C SER A 245 -9.66 12.14 18.75
N GLN A 246 -9.58 10.82 18.74
CA GLN A 246 -8.39 10.08 18.32
C GLN A 246 -8.07 10.32 16.84
N GLN A 247 -9.08 10.30 15.95
CA GLN A 247 -8.91 10.63 14.54
C GLN A 247 -8.30 12.01 14.35
N THR A 248 -8.85 13.03 15.03
CA THR A 248 -8.36 14.41 14.94
C THR A 248 -6.92 14.52 15.39
N GLU A 249 -6.53 13.80 16.44
CA GLU A 249 -5.15 13.79 16.92
C GLU A 249 -4.20 13.11 15.93
N VAL A 250 -4.61 12.00 15.30
CA VAL A 250 -3.84 11.37 14.22
C VAL A 250 -3.70 12.32 13.04
N TYR A 251 -4.78 13.00 12.62
CA TYR A 251 -4.75 13.99 11.54
C TYR A 251 -3.78 15.12 11.85
N ARG A 252 -3.73 15.60 13.10
CA ARG A 252 -2.80 16.66 13.51
C ARG A 252 -1.33 16.20 13.53
N ARG A 253 -1.05 14.98 14.00
CA ARG A 253 0.34 14.49 14.17
C ARG A 253 0.93 13.90 12.90
N HIS A 254 0.08 13.42 12.00
CA HIS A 254 0.48 12.62 10.84
C HIS A 254 -0.19 13.10 9.55
N THR A 255 -0.43 14.40 9.44
CA THR A 255 -1.14 15.06 8.33
C THR A 255 -0.70 14.55 6.96
N PHE A 256 0.60 14.61 6.68
CA PHE A 256 1.19 14.16 5.42
C PHE A 256 0.88 12.69 5.10
N TRP A 257 1.08 11.78 6.06
CA TRP A 257 0.88 10.34 5.85
C TRP A 257 -0.58 9.98 5.62
N VAL A 258 -1.48 10.65 6.34
CA VAL A 258 -2.93 10.50 6.15
C VAL A 258 -3.30 10.95 4.74
N LEU A 259 -2.92 12.16 4.32
CA LEU A 259 -3.23 12.67 2.97
C LEU A 259 -2.62 11.81 1.87
N LYS A 260 -1.36 11.39 2.03
CA LYS A 260 -0.69 10.49 1.10
C LYS A 260 -1.47 9.19 0.91
N SER A 261 -2.05 8.63 1.97
CA SER A 261 -2.85 7.40 1.88
C SER A 261 -4.10 7.53 1.01
N PHE A 262 -4.57 8.76 0.76
CA PHE A 262 -5.71 9.04 -0.12
C PHE A 262 -5.31 9.36 -1.56
N LEU A 263 -4.02 9.41 -1.90
CA LEU A 263 -3.55 9.56 -3.28
C LEU A 263 -3.49 8.23 -4.04
N HIS A 264 -3.72 7.11 -3.35
CA HIS A 264 -3.63 5.78 -3.93
C HIS A 264 -5.00 5.20 -4.26
N TRP A 265 -5.02 4.31 -5.26
CA TRP A 265 -6.20 3.53 -5.61
C TRP A 265 -6.77 2.82 -4.37
N PRO A 266 -8.10 2.71 -4.22
CA PRO A 266 -9.18 3.22 -5.08
C PRO A 266 -9.80 4.55 -4.63
N VAL A 267 -9.13 5.31 -3.75
CA VAL A 267 -9.81 6.32 -2.92
C VAL A 267 -9.54 7.77 -3.33
N GLN A 268 -8.84 7.99 -4.45
CA GLN A 268 -8.36 9.31 -4.88
C GLN A 268 -9.45 10.36 -5.04
N SER A 269 -10.69 9.95 -5.33
CA SER A 269 -11.81 10.87 -5.42
C SER A 269 -12.11 11.60 -4.11
N ALA A 270 -11.77 11.01 -2.96
CA ALA A 270 -11.99 11.62 -1.64
C ALA A 270 -10.82 12.50 -1.17
N PHE A 271 -9.73 12.58 -1.94
CA PHE A 271 -8.52 13.28 -1.52
C PHE A 271 -8.74 14.78 -1.30
N LEU A 272 -9.41 15.47 -2.24
CA LEU A 272 -9.62 16.92 -2.11
C LEU A 272 -10.57 17.25 -0.96
N ASP A 273 -11.64 16.47 -0.77
CA ASP A 273 -12.55 16.64 0.37
C ASP A 273 -11.82 16.48 1.71
N LEU A 274 -10.88 15.54 1.80
CA LEU A 274 -10.05 15.36 2.98
C LEU A 274 -9.06 16.51 3.16
N MET A 275 -8.44 16.98 2.07
CA MET A 275 -7.50 18.10 2.08
C MET A 275 -8.15 19.37 2.63
N ASP A 276 -9.37 19.67 2.21
CA ASP A 276 -10.13 20.84 2.65
C ASP A 276 -10.35 20.86 4.17
N GLN A 277 -10.43 19.69 4.79
CA GLN A 277 -10.59 19.51 6.23
C GLN A 277 -9.27 19.52 7.00
N MET A 278 -8.13 19.36 6.31
CA MET A 278 -6.82 19.16 6.93
C MET A 278 -5.87 20.35 6.75
N TRP A 279 -6.23 21.38 5.99
CA TRP A 279 -5.40 22.58 5.77
C TRP A 279 -4.80 23.16 7.07
N SER A 280 -5.59 23.24 8.14
CA SER A 280 -5.13 23.79 9.43
C SER A 280 -4.07 22.93 10.15
N PHE A 281 -3.87 21.69 9.72
CA PHE A 281 -2.90 20.77 10.30
C PHE A 281 -1.64 20.58 9.45
N LEU A 282 -1.62 21.10 8.21
CA LEU A 282 -0.42 21.00 7.37
C LEU A 282 0.63 22.02 7.82
N THR A 283 1.88 21.58 7.83
CA THR A 283 3.02 22.49 7.79
C THR A 283 3.47 22.77 6.36
N VAL A 284 4.29 23.79 6.17
CA VAL A 284 4.95 24.08 4.88
C VAL A 284 5.78 22.88 4.40
N LEU A 285 6.40 22.14 5.33
CA LEU A 285 7.17 20.94 5.02
C LEU A 285 6.25 19.82 4.51
N ASP A 286 5.16 19.52 5.23
CA ASP A 286 4.18 18.52 4.80
C ASP A 286 3.61 18.85 3.42
N PHE A 287 3.34 20.13 3.16
CA PHE A 287 2.83 20.59 1.88
C PHE A 287 3.85 20.38 0.74
N GLY A 288 5.13 20.72 0.98
CA GLY A 288 6.20 20.45 0.02
C GLY A 288 6.37 18.97 -0.29
N ASP A 289 6.35 18.12 0.75
CA ASP A 289 6.43 16.67 0.59
C ASP A 289 5.23 16.10 -0.18
N LEU A 290 4.02 16.63 0.08
CA LEU A 290 2.81 16.22 -0.63
C LEU A 290 2.87 16.57 -2.12
N LEU A 291 3.31 17.79 -2.45
CA LEU A 291 3.53 18.21 -3.84
C LEU A 291 4.60 17.33 -4.51
N HIS A 292 5.66 16.98 -3.79
CA HIS A 292 6.69 16.07 -4.28
C HIS A 292 6.15 14.67 -4.56
N VAL A 293 5.29 14.12 -3.70
CA VAL A 293 4.63 12.82 -3.97
C VAL A 293 3.80 12.91 -5.26
N ILE A 294 2.90 13.88 -5.37
CA ILE A 294 1.99 13.99 -6.52
C ILE A 294 2.79 14.23 -7.81
N LEU A 295 3.75 15.14 -7.81
CA LEU A 295 4.53 15.47 -9.00
C LEU A 295 5.51 14.35 -9.36
N CYS A 296 6.39 13.98 -8.44
CA CYS A 296 7.56 13.17 -8.74
C CYS A 296 7.29 11.66 -8.66
N GLN A 297 6.40 11.22 -7.76
CA GLN A 297 6.12 9.79 -7.55
C GLN A 297 4.91 9.32 -8.37
N ILE A 298 4.01 10.23 -8.76
CA ILE A 298 2.79 9.90 -9.48
C ILE A 298 2.83 10.44 -10.92
N ILE A 299 2.78 11.77 -11.11
CA ILE A 299 2.69 12.35 -12.47
C ILE A 299 3.91 11.99 -13.32
N MET A 300 5.13 12.26 -12.84
CA MET A 300 6.36 11.96 -13.58
C MET A 300 6.59 10.47 -13.84
N LYS A 301 5.93 9.60 -13.08
CA LYS A 301 5.98 8.14 -13.27
C LYS A 301 4.90 7.65 -14.25
N GLY A 302 4.06 8.54 -14.78
CA GLY A 302 3.08 8.24 -15.82
C GLY A 302 1.83 7.53 -15.29
N TRP A 303 1.46 7.77 -14.03
CA TRP A 303 0.22 7.22 -13.48
C TRP A 303 -0.99 7.94 -14.10
N GLU A 304 -1.90 7.16 -14.69
CA GLU A 304 -3.12 7.67 -15.34
C GLU A 304 -4.42 7.02 -14.81
N ASP A 305 -4.37 6.37 -13.65
CA ASP A 305 -5.54 5.77 -13.00
C ASP A 305 -6.49 6.82 -12.39
N PHE A 306 -6.01 8.05 -12.20
CA PHE A 306 -6.79 9.21 -11.78
C PHE A 306 -6.24 10.51 -12.40
N ASP A 307 -7.00 11.60 -12.31
CA ASP A 307 -6.57 12.92 -12.80
C ASP A 307 -5.71 13.63 -11.73
N TYR A 308 -4.44 13.22 -11.64
CA TYR A 308 -3.49 13.79 -10.68
C TYR A 308 -3.05 15.21 -11.03
N VAL A 309 -3.12 15.60 -12.31
CA VAL A 309 -2.87 16.98 -12.73
C VAL A 309 -3.94 17.89 -12.14
N TYR A 310 -5.21 17.49 -12.26
CA TYR A 310 -6.31 18.19 -11.59
C TYR A 310 -6.12 18.25 -10.08
N ILE A 311 -5.75 17.15 -9.41
CA ILE A 311 -5.46 17.16 -7.97
C ILE A 311 -4.37 18.20 -7.65
N LEU A 312 -3.22 18.15 -8.33
CA LEU A 312 -2.09 19.03 -8.08
C LEU A 312 -2.47 20.52 -8.27
N GLN A 313 -3.20 20.82 -9.35
CA GLN A 313 -3.68 22.17 -9.65
C GLN A 313 -4.65 22.69 -8.59
N ASN A 314 -5.57 21.86 -8.10
CA ASN A 314 -6.50 22.26 -7.05
C ASN A 314 -5.80 22.44 -5.70
N VAL A 315 -4.90 21.53 -5.33
CA VAL A 315 -4.08 21.66 -4.12
C VAL A 315 -3.29 22.96 -4.15
N TRP A 316 -2.61 23.25 -5.26
CA TRP A 316 -1.85 24.49 -5.39
C TRP A 316 -2.75 25.74 -5.34
N ARG A 317 -3.90 25.72 -6.00
CA ARG A 317 -4.81 26.87 -6.04
C ARG A 317 -5.33 27.22 -4.65
N GLN A 318 -5.76 26.20 -3.91
CA GLN A 318 -6.35 26.33 -2.58
C GLN A 318 -5.32 26.53 -1.46
N SER A 319 -4.03 26.37 -1.73
CA SER A 319 -3.03 26.47 -0.69
C SER A 319 -2.85 27.91 -0.18
N PRO A 320 -2.50 28.08 1.11
CA PRO A 320 -2.10 29.36 1.68
C PRO A 320 -0.98 30.06 0.91
N ASP A 321 -0.95 31.39 0.93
CA ASP A 321 0.02 32.18 0.16
C ASP A 321 1.46 32.05 0.71
N ASP A 322 1.60 31.95 2.03
CA ASP A 322 2.89 31.69 2.69
C ASP A 322 3.48 30.33 2.27
N PHE A 323 2.64 29.32 2.06
CA PHE A 323 3.06 28.02 1.55
C PHE A 323 3.55 28.15 0.11
N LYS A 324 2.79 28.84 -0.76
CA LYS A 324 3.18 29.09 -2.16
C LYS A 324 4.52 29.82 -2.24
N ASP A 325 4.72 30.84 -1.40
CA ASP A 325 5.92 31.65 -1.41
C ASP A 325 7.16 30.91 -0.92
N SER A 326 6.98 29.95 0.00
CA SER A 326 8.04 29.01 0.37
C SER A 326 8.39 28.08 -0.78
N ILE A 327 7.38 27.45 -1.40
CA ILE A 327 7.60 26.48 -2.48
C ILE A 327 8.21 27.13 -3.72
N LYS A 328 7.85 28.37 -4.07
CA LYS A 328 8.46 29.13 -5.19
C LYS A 328 9.98 29.25 -5.10
N LYS A 329 10.55 29.14 -3.89
CA LYS A 329 12.00 29.18 -3.65
C LYS A 329 12.66 27.81 -3.70
N ALA A 330 11.87 26.73 -3.73
CA ALA A 330 12.34 25.36 -3.71
C ALA A 330 12.63 24.84 -5.14
N PRO A 331 13.58 23.89 -5.32
CA PRO A 331 13.92 23.33 -6.64
C PRO A 331 12.75 22.63 -7.34
N ILE A 332 11.74 22.17 -6.59
CA ILE A 332 10.55 21.53 -7.15
C ILE A 332 9.64 22.52 -7.89
N TYR A 333 9.81 23.83 -7.70
CA TYR A 333 8.87 24.81 -8.26
C TYR A 333 8.87 24.85 -9.78
N GLU A 334 10.02 24.76 -10.44
CA GLU A 334 10.07 24.81 -11.91
C GLU A 334 9.27 23.68 -12.59
N PRO A 335 9.48 22.38 -12.26
CA PRO A 335 8.64 21.33 -12.83
C PRO A 335 7.18 21.43 -12.37
N LEU A 336 6.94 21.84 -11.12
CA LEU A 336 5.59 22.07 -10.59
C LEU A 336 4.86 23.17 -11.39
N ARG A 337 5.55 24.25 -11.74
CA ARG A 337 5.02 25.38 -12.50
C ARG A 337 4.51 24.94 -13.88
N SER A 338 5.23 24.04 -14.55
CA SER A 338 4.82 23.47 -15.84
C SER A 338 3.48 22.73 -15.74
N VAL A 339 3.22 22.03 -14.63
CA VAL A 339 1.96 21.33 -14.39
C VAL A 339 0.84 22.29 -13.97
N ILE A 340 1.13 23.26 -13.09
CA ILE A 340 0.15 24.23 -12.61
C ILE A 340 -0.43 25.08 -13.75
N HIS A 341 0.42 25.53 -14.67
CA HIS A 341 0.01 26.38 -15.79
C HIS A 341 -0.51 25.58 -16.99
N TYR A 342 -0.62 24.26 -16.86
CA TYR A 342 -1.17 23.42 -17.90
C TYR A 342 -2.69 23.64 -18.04
N GLY A 343 -3.09 24.35 -19.10
CA GLY A 343 -4.50 24.57 -19.46
C GLY A 343 -4.92 23.88 -20.76
N GLY A 344 -4.14 22.91 -21.24
CA GLY A 344 -4.35 22.26 -22.53
C GLY A 344 -5.61 21.40 -22.57
N LEU A 345 -6.25 21.32 -23.74
CA LEU A 345 -7.35 20.40 -24.03
C LEU A 345 -6.88 18.94 -24.19
N GLU A 346 -5.58 18.75 -24.42
CA GLU A 346 -4.94 17.45 -24.59
C GLU A 346 -4.51 16.84 -23.24
N PRO A 347 -4.12 15.55 -23.18
CA PRO A 347 -3.46 14.98 -22.00
C PRO A 347 -2.11 15.64 -21.72
N PHE A 348 -1.77 15.84 -20.44
CA PHE A 348 -0.48 16.38 -20.03
C PHE A 348 0.68 15.51 -20.54
N SER A 349 1.65 16.11 -21.25
CA SER A 349 2.84 15.40 -21.74
C SER A 349 3.97 15.45 -20.72
N LEU A 350 4.56 14.29 -20.41
CA LEU A 350 5.74 14.17 -19.57
C LEU A 350 6.99 14.80 -20.18
N ASP A 351 7.00 15.06 -21.50
CA ASP A 351 8.11 15.75 -22.16
C ASP A 351 8.30 17.17 -21.60
N LEU A 352 7.24 17.78 -21.05
CA LEU A 352 7.32 19.07 -20.35
C LEU A 352 8.17 19.01 -19.07
N LEU A 353 8.47 17.81 -18.57
CA LEU A 353 9.25 17.53 -17.37
C LEU A 353 10.57 16.83 -17.67
N SER A 354 10.93 16.62 -18.95
CA SER A 354 12.07 15.77 -19.36
C SER A 354 13.43 16.23 -18.84
N ASN A 355 13.58 17.52 -18.52
CA ASN A 355 14.82 18.11 -18.04
C ASN A 355 14.97 18.05 -16.52
N TYR A 356 13.97 17.53 -15.80
CA TYR A 356 13.99 17.43 -14.35
C TYR A 356 14.31 16.00 -13.92
N GLU A 357 15.50 15.81 -13.35
CA GLU A 357 15.85 14.58 -12.65
C GLU A 357 15.33 14.66 -11.21
N CYS A 358 14.21 13.99 -10.94
CA CYS A 358 13.77 13.80 -9.57
C CYS A 358 14.76 12.89 -8.84
N ASN A 359 15.45 13.44 -7.83
CA ASN A 359 16.19 12.65 -6.84
C ASN A 359 15.20 11.88 -5.93
N CYS A 360 14.65 10.78 -6.43
CA CYS A 360 13.72 9.91 -5.71
C CYS A 360 14.33 9.20 -4.48
N HIS A 361 15.61 9.46 -4.16
CA HIS A 361 16.29 8.98 -2.96
C HIS A 361 15.82 9.62 -1.64
N LEU A 362 14.86 10.55 -1.66
CA LEU A 362 14.24 11.09 -0.44
C LEU A 362 13.47 10.04 0.38
N ASN A 363 13.16 8.85 -0.16
CA ASN A 363 12.71 7.75 0.70
C ASN A 363 13.85 7.09 1.52
N ASN A 364 15.11 7.22 1.08
CA ASN A 364 16.28 6.60 1.72
C ASN A 364 17.20 7.59 2.46
N LYS A 365 16.98 8.90 2.32
CA LYS A 365 17.69 9.95 3.07
C LYS A 365 16.72 11.07 3.47
N ILE A 366 15.98 10.89 4.56
CA ILE A 366 15.44 12.02 5.32
C ILE A 366 16.16 12.01 6.67
N ILE A 367 17.18 12.86 6.71
CA ILE A 367 17.64 13.72 7.81
C ILE A 367 17.09 13.32 9.18
N TYR A 368 17.96 12.70 9.99
CA TYR A 368 17.88 12.79 11.44
C TYR A 368 17.89 14.28 11.80
N ILE A 369 16.74 14.80 12.22
CA ILE A 369 16.73 15.96 13.11
C ILE A 369 16.48 15.36 14.49
N GLU A 370 17.49 15.52 15.35
CA GLU A 370 17.51 15.13 16.76
C GLU A 370 16.31 15.65 17.55
#